data_AF-O88209-F1
#
_entry.id   AF-O88209-F1
#
_cell.length_a   1.000
_cell.length_b   1.000
_cell.length_c   1.000
_cell.angle_alpha   90.00
_cell.angle_beta   90.00
_cell.angle_gamma   90.00
#
_symmetry.space_group_name_H-M   'P 1'
#
loop_
_entity.id
_entity.type
_entity.pdbx_description
1 polymer ?
#
loop_
_entity_poly.entity_id
_entity_poly.type
_entity_poly.pdbx_seq_one_letter_code
_entity_poly.pdbx_strand_id
1 'polypeptide(L)' 'HCDFKPENIMLLDKHAASPRIKLIDFGIAHRIEAGSEFKNIFGTPAYFAP' A
#
# COMPACT_ATOMS: atom_id res chain seq x y z
N HIS A 1 3.19 2.66 -3.67
CA HIS A 1 2.01 1.79 -3.49
C HIS A 1 0.73 2.56 -3.76
N CYS A 2 0.57 3.77 -3.21
CA CYS A 2 -0.57 4.67 -3.49
C CYS A 2 -1.96 4.21 -3.01
N ASP A 3 -2.09 3.00 -2.44
CA ASP A 3 -3.33 2.49 -1.83
C ASP A 3 -3.00 1.63 -0.61
N PHE A 4 -2.35 2.22 0.39
CA PHE A 4 -1.97 1.50 1.61
C PHE A 4 -3.11 1.52 2.63
N LYS A 5 -3.76 0.37 2.83
CA LYS A 5 -4.95 0.21 3.68
C LYS A 5 -5.06 -1.22 4.22
N PRO A 6 -5.86 -1.49 5.27
CA PRO A 6 -5.97 -2.81 5.89
C PRO A 6 -6.30 -3.93 4.89
N GLU A 7 -7.14 -3.66 3.90
CA GLU A 7 -7.55 -4.59 2.86
C GLU A 7 -6.37 -5.09 2.01
N ASN A 8 -5.29 -4.30 1.92
CA ASN A 8 -4.10 -4.60 1.12
C ASN A 8 -2.94 -5.20 1.97
N ILE A 9 -3.21 -5.57 3.22
CA ILE A 9 -2.27 -6.24 4.11
C ILE A 9 -2.77 -7.67 4.37
N MET A 10 -2.15 -8.66 3.72
CA MET A 10 -2.50 -10.07 3.94
C MET A 10 -1.65 -10.69 5.05
N LEU A 11 -2.29 -11.53 5.87
CA LEU A 11 -1.60 -12.43 6.78
C LEU A 11 -1.21 -13.71 6.02
N LEU A 12 0.05 -14.14 6.16
CA LEU A 12 0.52 -15.41 5.58
C LEU A 12 -0.01 -16.61 6.37
N ASP A 13 -0.14 -16.45 7.68
CA ASP A 13 -0.79 -17.40 8.58
C ASP A 13 -1.52 -16.63 9.68
N LYS A 14 -2.85 -16.76 9.72
CA LYS A 14 -3.71 -16.08 10.70
C LYS A 14 -3.71 -16.72 12.09
N HIS A 15 -3.18 -17.94 12.22
CA HIS A 15 -3.16 -18.69 13.47
C HIS A 15 -1.80 -18.64 14.17
N ALA A 16 -0.76 -18.14 13.50
CA ALA A 16 0.54 -17.94 14.11
C ALA A 16 0.47 -16.94 15.28
N ALA A 17 1.21 -17.20 16.36
CA ALA A 17 1.32 -16.28 17.50
C ALA A 17 1.90 -14.91 17.10
N SER A 18 2.72 -14.89 16.04
CA SER A 18 3.22 -13.67 15.41
C SER A 18 3.07 -13.78 13.88
N PRO A 19 1.89 -13.42 13.34
CA PRO A 19 1.61 -13.51 11.91
C PRO A 19 2.59 -12.67 11.09
N ARG A 20 3.14 -13.28 10.04
CA ARG A 20 3.89 -12.54 9.02
C ARG A 20 2.90 -11.91 8.06
N ILE A 21 3.18 -10.66 7.66
CA ILE A 21 2.35 -9.94 6.69
C ILE A 21 3.00 -9.91 5.30
N LYS A 22 2.17 -9.78 4.28
CA LYS A 22 2.56 -9.48 2.91
C LYS A 22 1.69 -8.36 2.37
N LEU A 23 2.32 -7.34 1.81
CA LEU A 23 1.60 -6.30 1.09
C LEU A 23 1.17 -6.83 -0.27
N ILE A 24 -0.06 -6.52 -0.64
CA ILE A 24 -0.68 -6.92 -1.90
C ILE A 24 -1.27 -5.70 -2.60
N ASP A 25 -1.69 -5.89 -3.85
CA ASP A 25 -2.32 -4.86 -4.68
C ASP A 25 -1.43 -3.65 -5.01
N PHE A 26 -0.43 -3.91 -5.85
CA PHE A 26 0.44 -2.87 -6.42
C PHE A 26 -0.14 -2.29 -7.73
N GLY A 27 -1.44 -2.46 -8.01
CA GLY A 27 -2.05 -2.10 -9.29
C GLY A 27 -1.93 -0.62 -9.67
N ILE A 28 -1.84 0.26 -8.68
CA ILE A 28 -1.60 1.71 -8.85
C ILE A 28 -0.25 2.17 -8.25
N ALA A 29 0.65 1.23 -7.99
CA ALA A 29 1.96 1.55 -7.47
C ALA A 29 2.83 2.22 -8.54
N HIS A 30 3.50 3.30 -8.15
CA HIS A 30 4.43 4.01 -9.01
C HIS A 30 5.84 3.96 -8.42
N ARG A 31 6.83 3.73 -9.29
CA ARG A 31 8.23 3.94 -8.95
C ARG A 31 8.52 5.43 -9.08
N ILE A 32 9.08 6.02 -8.03
CA ILE A 32 9.47 7.43 -8.01
C ILE A 32 10.99 7.49 -8.13
N GLU A 33 11.48 8.37 -8.99
CA GLU A 33 12.90 8.66 -9.12
C GLU A 33 13.24 9.90 -8.30
N ALA A 34 14.47 9.97 -7.79
CA ALA A 34 14.89 11.12 -6.99
C ALA A 34 14.84 12.39 -7.84
N GLY A 35 14.14 13.42 -7.36
CA GLY A 35 13.99 14.69 -8.05
C GLY A 35 12.86 14.76 -9.07
N SER A 36 12.07 13.69 -9.27
CA SER A 36 10.87 13.76 -10.10
C SER A 36 9.64 14.22 -9.29
N GLU A 37 8.81 15.07 -9.90
CA GLU A 37 7.50 15.42 -9.35
C GLU A 37 6.45 14.37 -9.73
N PHE A 38 5.60 14.03 -8.77
CA PHE A 38 4.44 13.16 -8.98
C PHE A 38 3.18 13.89 -8.49
N LYS A 39 2.26 14.22 -9.41
CA LYS A 39 1.14 15.17 -9.17
C LYS A 39 -0.26 14.54 -9.27
N ASN A 40 -0.37 13.22 -9.16
CA ASN A 40 -1.64 12.52 -9.29
C ASN A 40 -2.18 12.08 -7.93
N ILE A 41 -3.50 12.23 -7.75
CA ILE A 41 -4.24 11.71 -6.59
C ILE A 41 -4.77 10.32 -6.96
N PHE A 42 -4.37 9.32 -6.18
CA PHE A 42 -4.72 7.91 -6.37
C PHE A 42 -5.04 7.26 -5.02
N GLY A 43 -5.89 6.23 -5.04
CA GLY A 43 -6.16 5.35 -3.89
C GLY A 43 -7.52 5.60 -3.23
N THR A 44 -7.65 5.12 -2.00
CA THR A 44 -8.87 5.24 -1.20
C THR A 44 -8.89 6.56 -0.39
N PRO A 45 -9.90 7.44 -0.53
CA PRO A 45 -9.89 8.80 0.05
C PRO A 45 -9.64 8.88 1.56
N ALA A 46 -10.12 7.90 2.33
CA ALA A 46 -9.92 7.85 3.78
C ALA A 46 -8.45 7.63 4.20
N TYR A 47 -7.59 7.23 3.26
CA TYR A 47 -6.18 6.89 3.48
C TYR A 47 -5.22 7.82 2.71
N PHE A 48 -5.72 8.96 2.23
CA PHE A 48 -4.86 9.95 1.55
C PHE A 48 -3.92 10.64 2.53
N ALA A 49 -2.72 10.93 2.04
CA ALA A 49 -1.79 11.80 2.75
C ALA A 49 -2.38 13.24 2.79
N PRO A 50 -2.12 14.02 3.86
CA PRO A 50 -2.53 15.42 3.95
C PRO A 50 -2.02 16.30 2.81
#